data_AF-A0A2P4PXU5-F1
#
_entry.id   AF-A0A2P4PXU5-F1
#
_cell.length_a   1.000
_cell.length_b   1.000
_cell.length_c   1.000
_cell.angle_alpha   90.00
_cell.angle_beta   90.00
_cell.angle_gamma   90.00
#
_symmetry.space_group_name_H-M   'P 1'
#
loop_
_entity.id
_entity.type
_entity.pdbx_description
1 polymer ?
#
loop_
_entity_poly.entity_id
_entity_poly.type
_entity_poly.pdbx_seq_one_letter_code
_entity_poly.pdbx_strand_id
1 'polypeptide(L)'
;MAPKAREIVVTLLVVGSILLDLHYGPYSRLWWQKNSDNKENEISNYFPIRIGQTTKAVLNEMDFYTTILLGNSENSFAPGFICTSGVFSSSVESSSSAAVSNLYASIFQKRTRFSGPLVIGWNDKDIISQLSQNIPFFPFSFLLGKYLIFVYSIGTSLRENWNNGGLGYKASLNNKYHDKLAIFVSTIEDEDCTLEIYQDYKIKNRFV
;
A
#
# COMPACT_ATOMS: atom_id res chain seq x y z
N MET A 1 34.61 13.98 7.71
CA MET A 1 33.43 13.50 8.47
C MET A 1 32.20 13.81 7.64
N ALA A 2 31.51 12.81 7.10
CA ALA A 2 30.21 13.05 6.47
C ALA A 2 29.25 13.58 7.54
N PRO A 3 28.43 14.61 7.26
CA PRO A 3 27.46 15.10 8.23
C PRO A 3 26.53 13.94 8.60
N LYS A 4 26.40 13.67 9.90
CA LYS A 4 25.43 12.72 10.45
C LYS A 4 24.05 13.15 9.92
N ALA A 5 23.39 12.30 9.16
CA ALA A 5 22.06 12.60 8.64
C ALA A 5 21.18 13.01 9.83
N ARG A 6 20.55 14.19 9.77
CA ARG A 6 19.59 14.60 10.80
C ARG A 6 18.46 13.56 10.80
N GLU A 7 18.33 12.86 11.91
CA GLU A 7 17.26 11.89 12.12
C GLU A 7 15.94 12.67 12.17
N ILE A 8 15.02 12.31 11.28
CA ILE A 8 13.70 12.94 11.23
C ILE A 8 12.86 12.26 12.30
N VAL A 9 12.50 13.00 13.33
CA VAL A 9 11.60 12.49 14.38
C VAL A 9 10.19 12.43 13.79
N VAL A 10 9.60 11.23 13.78
CA VAL A 10 8.24 10.98 13.31
C VAL A 10 7.38 10.39 14.43
N THR A 11 6.14 10.82 14.52
CA THR A 11 5.14 10.27 15.45
C THR A 11 3.88 9.91 14.70
N LEU A 12 3.35 8.70 14.93
CA LEU A 12 2.03 8.31 14.46
C LEU A 12 0.97 8.94 15.37
N LEU A 13 0.11 9.79 14.82
CA LEU A 13 -0.95 10.47 15.57
C LEU A 13 -2.30 9.75 15.42
N VAL A 14 -2.58 9.27 14.22
CA VAL A 14 -3.80 8.53 13.89
C VAL A 14 -3.40 7.28 13.11
N VAL A 15 -3.77 6.11 13.62
CA VAL A 15 -3.48 4.82 12.95
C VAL A 15 -4.23 4.70 11.63
N GLY A 16 -5.47 5.19 11.57
CA GLY A 16 -6.34 5.07 10.40
C GLY A 16 -7.09 3.74 10.34
N SER A 17 -7.83 3.56 9.25
CA SER A 17 -8.80 2.47 9.06
C SER A 17 -8.39 1.50 7.95
N ILE A 18 -8.75 0.23 8.17
CA ILE A 18 -8.75 -0.82 7.14
C ILE A 18 -10.15 -0.87 6.55
N LEU A 19 -10.26 -0.70 5.23
CA LEU A 19 -11.50 -0.90 4.49
C LEU A 19 -11.38 -2.18 3.68
N LEU A 20 -12.38 -3.07 3.79
CA LEU A 20 -12.37 -4.40 3.18
C LEU A 20 -12.14 -4.32 1.66
N ASP A 21 -12.86 -3.45 0.96
CA ASP A 21 -12.76 -3.32 -0.49
C ASP A 21 -11.38 -2.82 -0.96
N LEU A 22 -10.73 -1.99 -0.14
CA LEU A 22 -9.42 -1.44 -0.46
C LEU A 22 -8.28 -2.39 -0.09
N HIS A 23 -8.39 -3.11 1.01
CA HIS A 23 -7.29 -3.95 1.52
C HIS A 23 -7.41 -5.40 1.10
N TYR A 24 -8.61 -5.84 0.72
CA TYR A 24 -8.93 -7.23 0.38
C TYR A 24 -9.80 -7.35 -0.89
N GLY A 25 -9.85 -6.30 -1.71
CA GLY A 25 -10.45 -6.31 -3.03
C GLY A 25 -9.43 -6.54 -4.16
N PRO A 26 -9.88 -6.48 -5.43
CA PRO A 26 -9.04 -6.67 -6.63
C PRO A 26 -7.78 -5.80 -6.69
N TYR A 27 -7.89 -4.55 -6.21
CA TYR A 27 -6.83 -3.55 -6.22
C TYR A 27 -6.05 -3.49 -4.90
N SER A 28 -6.23 -4.49 -4.03
CA SER A 28 -5.66 -4.52 -2.68
C SER A 28 -4.17 -4.26 -2.62
N ARG A 29 -3.41 -4.73 -3.61
CA ARG A 29 -1.97 -4.52 -3.70
C ARG A 29 -1.52 -3.06 -3.58
N LEU A 30 -2.37 -2.09 -3.94
CA LEU A 30 -2.07 -0.66 -3.79
C LEU A 30 -2.08 -0.16 -2.34
N TRP A 31 -2.73 -0.90 -1.44
CA TRP A 31 -2.96 -0.56 -0.03
C TRP A 31 -2.08 -1.36 0.94
N TRP A 32 -1.05 -2.03 0.41
CA TRP A 32 -0.09 -2.79 1.21
C TRP A 32 1.34 -2.40 0.83
N GLN A 33 2.12 -1.99 1.82
CA GLN A 33 3.51 -1.64 1.66
C GLN A 33 4.39 -2.84 1.98
N LYS A 34 5.34 -3.15 1.09
CA LYS A 34 6.37 -4.15 1.37
C LYS A 34 7.29 -3.67 2.49
N ASN A 35 7.61 -4.57 3.43
CA ASN A 35 8.67 -4.35 4.40
C ASN A 35 10.02 -4.13 3.70
N SER A 36 10.83 -3.21 4.24
CA SER A 36 12.19 -2.94 3.77
C SER A 36 13.12 -4.15 3.89
N ASP A 37 12.85 -5.02 4.86
CA ASP A 37 13.71 -6.15 5.23
C ASP A 37 13.45 -7.39 4.34
N ASN A 38 12.52 -7.29 3.38
CA ASN A 38 12.23 -8.39 2.45
C ASN A 38 13.44 -8.65 1.54
N LYS A 39 13.94 -9.89 1.57
CA LYS A 39 15.00 -10.34 0.66
C LYS A 39 14.43 -10.64 -0.72
N GLU A 40 15.29 -10.50 -1.73
CA GLU A 40 14.97 -10.87 -3.11
C GLU A 40 14.70 -12.38 -3.20
N ASN A 41 13.63 -12.77 -3.90
CA ASN A 41 13.19 -14.16 -4.11
C ASN A 41 12.62 -14.91 -2.89
N GLU A 42 12.40 -14.24 -1.75
CA GLU A 42 11.68 -14.81 -0.60
C GLU A 42 10.20 -14.34 -0.55
N ILE A 43 9.38 -15.04 0.24
CA ILE A 43 8.01 -14.62 0.53
C ILE A 43 8.07 -13.21 1.15
N SER A 44 7.52 -12.24 0.44
CA SER A 44 7.54 -10.84 0.86
C SER A 44 6.44 -10.57 1.89
N ASN A 45 6.82 -9.99 3.03
CA ASN A 45 5.90 -9.53 4.06
C ASN A 45 5.46 -8.08 3.80
N TYR A 46 4.22 -7.78 4.18
CA TYR A 46 3.59 -6.48 3.98
C TYR A 46 3.02 -5.93 5.29
N PHE A 47 2.88 -4.62 5.35
CA PHE A 47 2.07 -3.93 6.34
C PHE A 47 1.04 -3.03 5.63
N PRO A 48 -0.11 -2.75 6.27
CA PRO A 48 -1.19 -2.03 5.60
C PRO A 48 -0.89 -0.54 5.49
N ILE A 49 -1.32 0.06 4.39
CA ILE A 49 -1.41 1.51 4.23
C ILE A 49 -2.83 1.90 4.64
N ARG A 50 -3.01 2.56 5.78
CA ARG A 50 -4.35 2.82 6.31
C ARG A 50 -4.93 4.13 5.82
N ILE A 51 -6.22 4.15 5.50
CA ILE A 51 -6.94 5.38 5.20
C ILE A 51 -7.05 6.24 6.46
N GLY A 52 -6.79 7.53 6.34
CA GLY A 52 -6.79 8.46 7.47
C GLY A 52 -5.61 8.27 8.40
N GLN A 53 -4.60 7.46 8.05
CA GLN A 53 -3.35 7.42 8.79
C GLN A 53 -2.74 8.82 8.78
N THR A 54 -2.41 9.36 9.96
CA THR A 54 -1.80 10.68 10.10
C THR A 54 -0.51 10.58 10.91
N THR A 55 0.58 11.07 10.34
CA THR A 55 1.89 11.15 11.00
C THR A 55 2.35 12.59 11.11
N LYS A 56 3.16 12.87 12.13
CA LYS A 56 3.83 14.15 12.33
C LYS A 56 5.32 13.98 12.18
N ALA A 57 5.96 14.73 11.30
CA ALA A 57 7.41 14.82 11.16
C ALA A 57 7.89 16.22 11.53
N VAL A 58 8.99 16.33 12.28
CA VAL A 58 9.60 17.62 12.60
C VAL A 58 10.68 17.94 11.56
N LEU A 59 10.43 18.95 10.71
CA LEU A 59 11.34 19.37 9.65
C LEU A 59 11.64 20.86 9.78
N ASN A 60 12.92 21.19 9.91
CA ASN A 60 13.36 22.58 10.11
C ASN A 60 12.60 23.29 11.24
N GLU A 61 12.48 22.60 12.39
CA GLU A 61 11.82 23.10 13.60
C GLU A 61 10.31 23.38 13.44
N MET A 62 9.71 22.92 12.33
CA MET A 62 8.27 22.98 12.09
C MET A 62 7.66 21.57 12.05
N ASP A 63 6.44 21.45 12.56
CA ASP A 63 5.65 20.23 12.47
C ASP A 63 4.99 20.11 11.09
N PHE A 64 5.21 18.97 10.43
CA PHE A 64 4.59 18.58 9.16
C PHE A 64 3.68 17.38 9.42
N TYR A 65 2.39 17.53 9.12
CA TYR A 65 1.38 16.51 9.31
C TYR A 65 1.04 15.89 7.96
N THR A 66 1.28 14.59 7.79
CA THR A 66 0.96 13.87 6.55
C THR A 66 -0.22 12.94 6.80
N THR A 67 -1.30 13.10 6.04
CA THR A 67 -2.49 12.25 6.12
C THR A 67 -2.69 11.48 4.82
N ILE A 68 -3.03 10.20 4.95
CA ILE A 68 -3.32 9.31 3.82
C ILE A 68 -4.81 9.35 3.48
N LEU A 69 -5.13 9.58 2.22
CA LEU A 69 -6.48 9.70 1.66
C LEU A 69 -6.73 8.62 0.59
N LEU A 70 -8.01 8.43 0.25
CA LEU A 70 -8.39 7.65 -0.93
C LEU A 70 -8.18 8.47 -2.19
N GLY A 71 -7.33 7.97 -3.08
CA GLY A 71 -7.10 8.52 -4.40
C GLY A 71 -6.11 9.66 -4.43
N ASN A 72 -5.45 9.81 -5.59
CA ASN A 72 -4.60 10.94 -5.93
C ASN A 72 -4.85 11.35 -7.39
N SER A 73 -4.14 12.37 -7.85
CA SER A 73 -4.27 12.91 -9.22
C SER A 73 -3.92 11.89 -10.33
N GLU A 74 -3.13 10.87 -10.02
CA GLU A 74 -2.71 9.83 -10.98
C GLU A 74 -3.65 8.61 -10.96
N ASN A 75 -4.18 8.27 -9.79
CA ASN A 75 -4.97 7.05 -9.58
C ASN A 75 -5.95 7.24 -8.41
N SER A 76 -7.25 7.21 -8.73
CA SER A 76 -8.34 7.41 -7.74
C SER A 76 -8.50 6.26 -6.74
N PHE A 77 -7.86 5.12 -6.96
CA PHE A 77 -7.90 3.92 -6.11
C PHE A 77 -6.60 3.68 -5.33
N ALA A 78 -5.54 4.42 -5.64
CA ALA A 78 -4.28 4.36 -4.90
C ALA A 78 -4.32 5.30 -3.68
N PRO A 79 -3.45 5.10 -2.68
CA PRO A 79 -3.26 6.06 -1.61
C PRO A 79 -2.88 7.44 -2.15
N GLY A 80 -3.55 8.48 -1.65
CA GLY A 80 -3.14 9.86 -1.81
C GLY A 80 -2.56 10.42 -0.53
N PHE A 81 -1.63 11.36 -0.65
CA PHE A 81 -0.94 11.94 0.50
C PHE A 81 -1.11 13.44 0.49
N ILE A 82 -1.70 13.97 1.56
CA ILE A 82 -1.75 15.42 1.81
C ILE A 82 -0.84 15.75 2.98
N CYS A 83 -0.06 16.82 2.86
CA CYS A 83 0.77 17.33 3.93
C CYS A 83 0.30 18.72 4.32
N THR A 84 0.30 19.02 5.62
CA THR A 84 -0.04 20.33 6.16
C THR A 84 0.98 20.78 7.20
N SER A 85 1.21 22.09 7.31
CA SER A 85 2.03 22.68 8.37
C SER A 85 1.52 24.08 8.68
N GLY A 86 1.02 24.28 9.91
CA GLY A 86 0.32 25.52 10.27
C GLY A 86 -0.87 25.79 9.34
N VAL A 87 -0.82 26.91 8.62
CA VAL A 87 -1.86 27.31 7.65
C VAL A 87 -1.62 26.78 6.23
N PHE A 88 -0.48 26.13 5.98
CA PHE A 88 -0.10 25.67 4.66
C PHE A 88 -0.54 24.22 4.41
N SER A 89 -0.91 23.93 3.17
CA SER A 89 -1.29 22.59 2.71
C SER A 89 -0.72 22.30 1.33
N SER A 90 -0.30 21.07 1.09
CA SER A 90 -0.01 20.57 -0.25
C SER A 90 -1.30 20.24 -0.99
N SER A 91 -1.17 20.02 -2.31
CA SER A 91 -2.09 19.17 -3.07
C SER A 91 -2.10 17.73 -2.53
N VAL A 92 -3.11 16.96 -2.93
CA VAL A 92 -3.08 15.50 -2.74
C VAL A 92 -2.12 14.89 -3.77
N GLU A 93 -1.00 14.37 -3.30
CA GLU A 93 0.07 13.81 -4.13
C GLU A 93 0.01 12.28 -4.17
N SER A 94 0.64 11.68 -5.18
CA SER A 94 0.77 10.22 -5.33
C SER A 94 1.79 9.58 -4.38
N SER A 95 2.60 10.39 -3.68
CA SER A 95 3.56 9.90 -2.69
C SER A 95 3.74 10.87 -1.53
N SER A 96 4.06 10.34 -0.35
CA SER A 96 4.40 11.15 0.83
C SER A 96 5.66 11.99 0.61
N SER A 97 6.63 11.49 -0.18
CA SER A 97 7.80 12.25 -0.63
C SER A 97 7.38 13.55 -1.32
N ALA A 98 6.48 13.46 -2.29
CA ALA A 98 6.01 14.63 -3.04
C ALA A 98 5.22 15.58 -2.14
N ALA A 99 4.28 15.07 -1.34
CA ALA A 99 3.45 15.88 -0.45
C ALA A 99 4.30 16.74 0.50
N VAL A 100 5.26 16.10 1.18
CA VAL A 100 6.13 16.78 2.16
C VAL A 100 7.13 17.69 1.45
N SER A 101 7.79 17.23 0.38
CA SER A 101 8.83 18.02 -0.31
C SER A 101 8.25 19.26 -1.01
N ASN A 102 7.07 19.14 -1.62
CA ASN A 102 6.40 20.27 -2.28
C ASN A 102 5.93 21.29 -1.26
N LEU A 103 5.32 20.85 -0.15
CA LEU A 103 4.92 21.76 0.93
C LEU A 103 6.14 22.46 1.52
N TYR A 104 7.19 21.71 1.85
CA TYR A 104 8.44 22.26 2.39
C TYR A 104 9.03 23.33 1.46
N ALA A 105 9.07 23.05 0.16
CA ALA A 105 9.56 24.01 -0.83
C ALA A 105 8.69 25.26 -0.91
N SER A 106 7.36 25.15 -0.77
CA SER A 106 6.46 26.30 -0.76
C SER A 106 6.63 27.21 0.46
N ILE A 107 6.93 26.63 1.63
CA ILE A 107 7.10 27.37 2.89
C ILE A 107 8.47 28.04 2.94
N PHE A 108 9.54 27.29 2.67
CA PHE A 108 10.91 27.75 2.86
C PHE A 108 11.59 28.26 1.59
N GLN A 109 10.88 28.26 0.46
CA GLN A 109 11.41 28.64 -0.85
C GLN A 109 12.69 27.86 -1.22
N LYS A 110 12.80 26.62 -0.74
CA LYS A 110 13.96 25.75 -0.90
C LYS A 110 13.54 24.36 -1.38
N ARG A 111 14.08 23.94 -2.52
CA ARG A 111 13.85 22.59 -3.04
C ARG A 111 14.67 21.59 -2.24
N THR A 112 14.01 20.87 -1.33
CA THR A 112 14.58 19.74 -0.60
C THR A 112 13.68 18.54 -0.81
N ARG A 113 14.28 17.41 -1.20
CA ARG A 113 13.56 16.15 -1.39
C ARG A 113 13.70 15.30 -0.15
N PHE A 114 12.58 14.82 0.36
CA PHE A 114 12.53 13.90 1.48
C PHE A 114 12.16 12.49 1.02
N SER A 115 12.74 11.49 1.68
CA SER A 115 12.34 10.09 1.50
C SER A 115 10.99 9.87 2.16
N GLY A 116 10.02 9.39 1.38
CA GLY A 116 8.63 9.18 1.79
C GLY A 116 8.54 8.29 3.02
N PRO A 117 9.15 7.08 3.00
CA PRO A 117 9.16 6.21 4.17
C PRO A 117 9.73 6.87 5.43
N LEU A 118 10.78 7.69 5.31
CA LEU A 118 11.37 8.38 6.46
C LEU A 118 10.44 9.43 7.05
N VAL A 119 9.73 10.21 6.23
CA VAL A 119 8.86 11.31 6.72
C VAL A 119 7.50 10.84 7.22
N ILE A 120 7.12 9.59 6.95
CA ILE A 120 5.90 8.98 7.50
C ILE A 120 6.18 7.79 8.43
N GLY A 121 7.44 7.56 8.80
CA GLY A 121 7.80 6.56 9.80
C GLY A 121 7.61 5.11 9.34
N TRP A 122 7.62 4.84 8.04
CA TRP A 122 7.56 3.48 7.47
C TRP A 122 8.89 2.72 7.53
N ASN A 123 9.88 3.28 8.22
CA ASN A 123 11.11 2.63 8.63
C ASN A 123 11.17 2.41 10.16
N ASP A 124 10.18 2.91 10.90
CA ASP A 124 10.07 2.80 12.35
C ASP A 124 9.26 1.54 12.69
N LYS A 125 9.88 0.60 13.41
CA LYS A 125 9.28 -0.68 13.76
C LYS A 125 8.09 -0.54 14.70
N ASP A 126 8.08 0.46 15.57
CA ASP A 126 6.98 0.69 16.51
C ASP A 126 5.76 1.27 15.80
N ILE A 127 5.99 2.16 14.81
CA ILE A 127 4.93 2.65 13.92
C ILE A 127 4.37 1.50 13.09
N ILE A 128 5.23 0.71 12.43
CA ILE A 128 4.80 -0.45 11.63
C ILE A 128 4.00 -1.46 12.48
N SER A 129 4.45 -1.72 13.72
CA SER A 129 3.74 -2.58 14.67
C SER A 129 2.34 -2.07 14.97
N GLN A 130 2.17 -0.77 15.24
CA GLN A 130 0.87 -0.14 15.44
C GLN A 130 -0.02 -0.22 14.20
N LEU A 131 0.53 0.04 13.01
CA LEU A 131 -0.20 -0.09 11.74
C LEU A 131 -0.63 -1.55 11.48
N SER A 132 0.07 -2.52 12.04
CA SER A 132 -0.19 -3.96 11.85
C SER A 132 -1.18 -4.55 12.85
N GLN A 133 -1.74 -3.76 13.77
CA GLN A 133 -2.73 -4.25 14.74
C GLN A 133 -4.10 -4.53 14.10
N ASN A 134 -4.85 -5.52 14.60
CA ASN A 134 -6.20 -5.85 14.14
C ASN A 134 -6.29 -6.15 12.63
N ILE A 135 -5.26 -6.83 12.10
CA ILE A 135 -5.22 -7.26 10.69
C ILE A 135 -5.68 -8.72 10.59
N PRO A 136 -6.78 -9.01 9.88
CA PRO A 136 -7.31 -10.38 9.78
C PRO A 136 -6.42 -11.29 8.95
N PHE A 137 -5.76 -10.74 7.93
CA PHE A 137 -4.85 -11.48 7.06
C PHE A 137 -3.78 -10.55 6.52
N PHE A 138 -2.51 -10.95 6.65
CA PHE A 138 -1.40 -10.25 6.01
C PHE A 138 -1.16 -10.84 4.63
N PRO A 139 -1.25 -10.04 3.56
CA PRO A 139 -0.94 -10.55 2.24
C PRO A 139 0.54 -10.86 2.12
N PHE A 140 0.85 -11.73 1.18
CA PHE A 140 2.21 -12.05 0.84
C PHE A 140 2.36 -12.20 -0.67
N SER A 141 3.60 -12.23 -1.13
CA SER A 141 3.87 -12.47 -2.55
C SER A 141 5.03 -13.42 -2.76
N PHE A 142 4.92 -14.18 -3.84
CA PHE A 142 5.94 -15.11 -4.29
C PHE A 142 5.97 -15.13 -5.82
N LEU A 143 7.09 -15.59 -6.37
CA LEU A 143 7.25 -15.77 -7.80
C LEU A 143 6.78 -17.17 -8.22
N LEU A 144 5.93 -17.21 -9.24
CA LEU A 144 5.56 -18.42 -9.96
C LEU A 144 6.06 -18.28 -11.40
N GLY A 145 7.24 -18.82 -11.68
CA GLY A 145 7.97 -18.52 -12.92
C GLY A 145 8.28 -17.02 -13.00
N LYS A 146 7.77 -16.34 -14.03
CA LYS A 146 7.92 -14.89 -14.20
C LYS A 146 6.80 -14.05 -13.55
N TYR A 147 5.79 -14.69 -12.97
CA TYR A 147 4.62 -14.00 -12.43
C TYR A 147 4.78 -13.79 -10.93
N LEU A 148 4.68 -12.54 -10.49
CA LEU A 148 4.58 -12.21 -9.08
C LEU A 148 3.13 -12.31 -8.64
N ILE A 149 2.81 -13.36 -7.88
CA ILE A 149 1.47 -13.60 -7.33
C ILE A 149 1.37 -12.88 -5.99
N PHE A 150 0.30 -12.11 -5.81
CA PHE A 150 -0.06 -11.42 -4.56
C PHE A 150 -1.27 -12.10 -3.95
N VAL A 151 -1.08 -12.85 -2.86
CA VAL A 151 -2.16 -13.53 -2.14
C VAL A 151 -2.62 -12.63 -1.01
N TYR A 152 -3.93 -12.36 -0.92
CA TYR A 152 -4.51 -11.47 0.08
C TYR A 152 -5.71 -12.07 0.81
N SER A 153 -6.08 -13.32 0.51
CA SER A 153 -6.97 -14.10 1.35
C SER A 153 -6.75 -15.58 1.10
N ILE A 154 -6.92 -16.41 2.13
CA ILE A 154 -6.82 -17.86 2.05
C ILE A 154 -8.11 -18.45 2.59
N GLY A 155 -8.72 -19.34 1.81
CA GLY A 155 -9.78 -20.23 2.23
C GLY A 155 -9.28 -21.67 2.19
N THR A 156 -9.71 -22.50 3.13
CA THR A 156 -9.36 -23.92 3.17
C THR A 156 -10.60 -24.80 3.00
N SER A 157 -10.41 -26.00 2.45
CA SER A 157 -11.44 -27.02 2.30
C SER A 157 -10.85 -28.42 2.45
N LEU A 158 -11.70 -29.45 2.44
CA LEU A 158 -11.29 -30.85 2.41
C LEU A 158 -10.99 -31.37 0.98
N ARG A 159 -10.95 -30.49 -0.02
CA ARG A 159 -10.72 -30.86 -1.42
C ARG A 159 -9.24 -31.06 -1.68
N GLU A 160 -8.75 -32.29 -1.49
CA GLU A 160 -7.34 -32.64 -1.70
C GLU A 160 -6.86 -32.36 -3.14
N ASN A 161 -7.73 -32.55 -4.13
CA ASN A 161 -7.46 -32.25 -5.54
C ASN A 161 -7.22 -30.74 -5.80
N TRP A 162 -7.63 -29.87 -4.87
CA TRP A 162 -7.40 -28.42 -4.91
C TRP A 162 -6.32 -28.01 -3.92
N ASN A 163 -5.46 -28.93 -3.50
CA ASN A 163 -4.46 -28.73 -2.44
C ASN A 163 -5.10 -28.17 -1.16
N ASN A 164 -6.33 -28.60 -0.84
CA ASN A 164 -7.11 -28.13 0.30
C ASN A 164 -7.48 -26.63 0.25
N GLY A 165 -7.41 -26.00 -0.92
CA GLY A 165 -7.93 -24.64 -1.15
C GLY A 165 -9.46 -24.62 -1.12
N GLY A 166 -10.04 -23.53 -0.63
CA GLY A 166 -11.50 -23.41 -0.47
C GLY A 166 -12.01 -21.98 -0.51
N LEU A 167 -13.31 -21.86 -0.23
CA LEU A 167 -14.06 -20.60 -0.20
C LEU A 167 -13.29 -19.53 0.59
N GLY A 168 -13.08 -18.38 -0.06
CA GLY A 168 -12.36 -17.26 0.52
C GLY A 168 -10.92 -17.12 0.05
N TYR A 169 -10.37 -18.06 -0.73
CA TYR A 169 -9.10 -17.84 -1.43
C TYR A 169 -9.21 -16.63 -2.37
N LYS A 170 -8.23 -15.72 -2.30
CA LYS A 170 -8.09 -14.59 -3.22
C LYS A 170 -6.62 -14.28 -3.49
N ALA A 171 -6.26 -14.23 -4.76
CA ALA A 171 -4.94 -13.82 -5.22
C ALA A 171 -5.03 -12.98 -6.49
N SER A 172 -4.02 -12.16 -6.72
CA SER A 172 -3.92 -11.37 -7.94
C SER A 172 -2.53 -11.35 -8.54
N LEU A 173 -2.46 -11.05 -9.83
CA LEU A 173 -1.23 -10.76 -10.55
C LEU A 173 -1.44 -9.64 -11.56
N ASN A 174 -0.39 -8.88 -11.83
CA ASN A 174 -0.41 -7.84 -12.86
C ASN A 174 0.17 -8.42 -14.15
N ASN A 175 -0.57 -8.32 -15.25
CA ASN A 175 -0.10 -8.73 -16.57
C ASN A 175 -0.84 -7.95 -17.67
N LYS A 176 -0.47 -8.13 -18.93
CA LYS A 176 -1.16 -7.51 -20.06
C LYS A 176 -2.41 -8.31 -20.45
N TYR A 177 -3.49 -7.60 -20.75
CA TYR A 177 -4.68 -8.11 -21.41
C TYR A 177 -5.04 -7.14 -22.55
N HIS A 178 -5.10 -7.64 -23.79
CA HIS A 178 -5.26 -6.80 -24.99
C HIS A 178 -4.30 -5.59 -24.99
N ASP A 179 -3.00 -5.87 -24.78
CA ASP A 179 -1.88 -4.91 -24.75
C ASP A 179 -1.90 -3.81 -23.68
N LYS A 180 -2.93 -3.78 -22.83
CA LYS A 180 -3.02 -2.87 -21.68
C LYS A 180 -2.74 -3.60 -20.37
N LEU A 181 -2.19 -2.87 -19.40
CA LEU A 181 -2.00 -3.40 -18.05
C LEU A 181 -3.36 -3.80 -17.45
N ALA A 182 -3.40 -4.98 -16.84
CA ALA A 182 -4.58 -5.54 -16.20
C ALA A 182 -4.19 -6.21 -14.88
N ILE A 183 -5.18 -6.36 -14.01
CA ILE A 183 -5.09 -7.21 -12.82
C ILE A 183 -5.92 -8.45 -13.07
N PHE A 184 -5.28 -9.60 -12.96
CA PHE A 184 -5.94 -10.89 -12.98
C PHE A 184 -6.17 -11.29 -11.54
N VAL A 185 -7.43 -11.54 -11.17
CA VAL A 185 -7.85 -11.91 -9.83
C VAL A 185 -8.38 -13.32 -9.88
N SER A 186 -7.76 -14.22 -9.12
CA SER A 186 -8.27 -15.57 -8.92
C SER A 186 -8.96 -15.66 -7.57
N THR A 187 -10.16 -16.23 -7.55
CA THR A 187 -10.91 -16.51 -6.33
C THR A 187 -11.44 -17.94 -6.32
N ILE A 188 -11.69 -18.47 -5.12
CA ILE A 188 -12.52 -19.66 -4.97
C ILE A 188 -13.84 -19.20 -4.33
N GLU A 189 -14.91 -19.33 -5.10
CA GLU A 189 -16.30 -19.04 -4.69
C GLU A 189 -17.08 -20.34 -4.74
N ASP A 190 -17.59 -20.79 -3.58
CA ASP A 190 -18.30 -22.05 -3.42
C ASP A 190 -17.54 -23.28 -4.00
N GLU A 191 -18.02 -23.80 -5.14
CA GLU A 191 -17.42 -24.95 -5.82
C GLU A 191 -16.58 -24.58 -7.05
N ASP A 192 -16.42 -23.29 -7.36
CA ASP A 192 -15.82 -22.80 -8.60
C ASP A 192 -14.52 -22.01 -8.36
N CYS A 193 -13.56 -22.20 -9.26
CA CYS A 193 -12.34 -21.42 -9.33
C CYS A 193 -12.50 -20.33 -10.39
N THR A 194 -12.71 -19.09 -9.96
CA THR A 194 -12.94 -18.00 -10.91
C THR A 194 -11.65 -17.25 -11.22
N LEU A 195 -11.56 -16.71 -12.44
CA LEU A 195 -10.53 -15.79 -12.87
C LEU A 195 -11.18 -14.55 -13.50
N GLU A 196 -11.07 -13.42 -12.84
CA GLU A 196 -11.57 -12.14 -13.32
C GLU A 196 -10.42 -11.24 -13.79
N ILE A 197 -10.62 -10.58 -14.92
CA ILE A 197 -9.65 -9.63 -15.49
C ILE A 197 -10.18 -8.22 -15.32
N TYR A 198 -9.42 -7.41 -14.60
CA TYR A 198 -9.74 -6.02 -14.32
C TYR A 198 -8.84 -5.07 -15.13
N GLN A 199 -9.46 -4.09 -15.79
CA GLN A 199 -8.78 -2.93 -16.40
C GLN A 199 -9.61 -1.67 -16.19
N ASP A 200 -8.96 -0.54 -15.98
CA ASP A 200 -9.62 0.74 -15.72
C ASP A 200 -10.67 0.63 -14.61
N TYR A 201 -10.37 -0.15 -13.55
CA TYR A 201 -11.26 -0.37 -12.40
C TYR A 201 -12.59 -1.06 -12.72
N LYS A 202 -12.66 -1.78 -13.85
CA LYS A 202 -13.84 -2.54 -14.27
C LYS A 202 -13.45 -3.96 -14.68
N ILE A 203 -14.36 -4.91 -14.44
CA ILE A 203 -14.25 -6.27 -14.97
C ILE A 203 -14.38 -6.20 -16.49
N LYS A 204 -13.43 -6.81 -17.19
CA LYS A 204 -13.41 -6.94 -18.66
C LYS A 204 -13.74 -8.34 -19.11
N ASN A 205 -13.39 -9.35 -18.32
CA ASN A 205 -13.68 -10.74 -18.61
C ASN A 205 -13.73 -11.55 -17.31
N ARG A 206 -14.47 -12.67 -17.32
CA ARG A 206 -14.59 -13.62 -16.21
C ARG A 206 -14.57 -15.04 -16.77
N PHE A 207 -13.73 -15.88 -16.19
CA PHE A 207 -13.70 -17.32 -16.43
C PHE A 207 -14.12 -18.04 -15.14
N VAL A 208 -14.83 -19.15 -15.29
CA VAL A 208 -15.31 -20.04 -14.23
C VAL A 208 -14.89 -21.45 -14.60
#